data_AF-A0A8F1BBK4-F1
#
_entry.id   AF-A0A8F1BBK4-F1
#
_cell.length_a   1.000
_cell.length_b   1.000
_cell.length_c   1.000
_cell.angle_alpha   90.00
_cell.angle_beta   90.00
_cell.angle_gamma   90.00
#
_symmetry.space_group_name_H-M   'P 1'
#
loop_
_entity.id
_entity.type
_entity.pdbx_description
1 polymer ?
#
loop_
_entity_poly.entity_id
_entity_poly.type
_entity_poly.pdbx_seq_one_letter_code
_entity_poly.pdbx_strand_id
1 'polypeptide(L)'
;MKDYYYDLNSELLLNNTNYLKFVDKFWNDIMSDLDPNQNVMVRFLIQMSDTSARTLSKTEIINNNVESLNSFKELLIENLNNVYSHYLTEEVDNMIKGFIMRYKIFSSNSKTQNTVIRKALDIKKGRIQRTVKIRNINYPLSTNPIDFGDTQFKVGNLTYVLNKDLKFEFDRKEDSQIIKVYRDNKLINTFNDFFIDNSLFKRIVANLTFYINDGKVILKTKEYSPKFISKAKLDKIFTENFYTADIETLTKVDAKGKRYFEPYSLAYYDGTVPKIYYVTDYNNMEEMMNKFFNDLFKLKLKNVDIYFHNLSGFDVNFLLKPLLNIKGVKSDIMLRDDKFIQIKISYGKFSFNIKDSLLLLPGSLNKLSKSFKIETPKEIFPRKLFEKETFEADYITNQVPDYKYFNHSEVSLEDYNNYCKGFIGKSWSLKDETLKYVDIDCIALHQILIKFGDTIYNMWGIDIKHTPTLPALGFKIYKARYMKEENIPIITGIPYRDIKQSYTGGSTDMYIPYGENIWCYDVNSLYPTAMKQFKYPVGKFISFTNLKNLTLMELENLLCRKLFGFIEC
;
A
#
# COMPACT_ATOMS: atom_id res chain seq x y z
N MET A 1 -19.32 40.72 2.56
CA MET A 1 -18.83 39.84 3.63
C MET A 1 -17.32 39.79 3.51
N LYS A 2 -16.60 39.70 4.61
CA LYS A 2 -15.14 39.51 4.67
C LYS A 2 -14.86 38.04 4.94
N ASP A 3 -13.72 37.54 4.47
CA ASP A 3 -13.25 36.18 4.76
C ASP A 3 -12.00 36.27 5.65
N TYR A 4 -11.99 35.51 6.74
CA TYR A 4 -10.87 35.36 7.65
C TYR A 4 -10.35 33.93 7.55
N TYR A 5 -9.07 33.78 7.20
CA TYR A 5 -8.46 32.51 6.80
C TYR A 5 -7.56 31.94 7.89
N TYR A 6 -7.44 30.62 7.91
CA TYR A 6 -6.45 29.91 8.71
C TYR A 6 -5.95 28.68 7.95
N ASP A 7 -4.69 28.75 7.54
CA ASP A 7 -4.01 27.68 6.83
C ASP A 7 -3.49 26.64 7.82
N LEU A 8 -3.66 25.37 7.47
CA LEU A 8 -3.06 24.27 8.21
C LEU A 8 -1.67 24.00 7.62
N ASN A 9 -0.62 24.16 8.44
CA ASN A 9 0.79 24.01 8.03
C ASN A 9 1.17 22.59 7.55
N SER A 10 0.28 21.62 7.64
CA SER A 10 0.42 20.28 7.07
C SER A 10 -0.96 19.72 6.73
N GLU A 11 -1.03 18.84 5.73
CA GLU A 11 -2.25 18.13 5.29
C GLU A 11 -2.71 17.15 6.39
N LEU A 12 -3.25 17.71 7.47
CA LEU A 12 -3.69 16.97 8.64
C LEU A 12 -5.14 16.53 8.49
N LEU A 13 -5.44 15.34 8.99
CA LEU A 13 -6.81 14.95 9.31
C LEU A 13 -7.38 15.99 10.28
N LEU A 14 -8.58 16.46 9.94
CA LEU A 14 -9.30 17.42 10.76
C LEU A 14 -9.46 16.81 12.17
N ASN A 15 -9.13 17.56 13.22
CA ASN A 15 -9.36 17.16 14.61
C ASN A 15 -10.05 18.30 15.38
N ASN A 16 -10.65 17.99 16.53
CA ASN A 16 -11.39 18.98 17.31
C ASN A 16 -10.54 20.15 17.79
N THR A 17 -9.24 19.94 17.97
CA THR A 17 -8.32 20.93 18.50
C THR A 17 -8.02 22.03 17.47
N ASN A 18 -7.92 21.69 16.19
CA ASN A 18 -7.46 22.61 15.14
C ASN A 18 -8.48 23.72 14.83
N TYR A 19 -9.77 23.39 14.66
CA TYR A 19 -10.76 24.44 14.38
C TYR A 19 -11.15 25.23 15.63
N LEU A 20 -11.10 24.64 16.83
CA LEU A 20 -11.36 25.40 18.07
C LEU A 20 -10.30 26.49 18.25
N LYS A 21 -9.02 26.18 17.99
CA LYS A 21 -7.94 27.18 17.95
C LYS A 21 -8.22 28.27 16.92
N PHE A 22 -8.74 27.91 15.75
CA PHE A 22 -9.12 28.89 14.73
C PHE A 22 -10.29 29.78 15.16
N VAL A 23 -11.32 29.21 15.79
CA VAL A 23 -12.44 29.98 16.35
C VAL A 23 -11.95 30.95 17.41
N ASP A 24 -11.05 30.51 18.30
CA ASP A 24 -10.43 31.37 19.30
C ASP A 24 -9.62 32.51 18.67
N LYS A 25 -8.85 32.20 17.62
CA LYS A 25 -8.08 33.21 16.90
C LYS A 25 -8.98 34.23 16.20
N PHE A 26 -10.02 33.77 15.51
CA PHE A 26 -11.02 34.67 14.91
C PHE A 26 -11.69 35.54 15.98
N TRP A 27 -12.01 34.96 17.14
CA TRP A 27 -12.62 35.71 18.23
C TRP A 27 -11.69 36.82 18.73
N ASN A 28 -10.43 36.48 18.96
CA ASN A 28 -9.44 37.44 19.43
C ASN A 28 -9.16 38.55 18.41
N ASP A 29 -9.03 38.20 17.13
CA ASP A 29 -8.62 39.13 16.07
C ASP A 29 -9.76 40.01 15.57
N ILE A 30 -11.02 39.54 15.66
CA ILE A 30 -12.18 40.24 15.06
C ILE A 30 -13.21 40.64 16.10
N MET A 31 -13.53 39.76 17.06
CA MET A 31 -14.66 39.98 17.96
C MET A 31 -14.26 40.87 19.14
N SER A 32 -13.05 40.73 19.68
CA SER A 32 -12.58 41.47 20.86
C SER A 32 -12.62 42.99 20.69
N ASP A 33 -12.43 43.49 19.47
CA ASP A 33 -12.38 44.92 19.15
C ASP A 33 -13.75 45.51 18.77
N LEU A 34 -14.84 44.75 18.87
CA LEU A 34 -16.17 45.21 18.49
C LEU A 34 -16.84 46.01 19.60
N ASP A 35 -17.54 47.08 19.19
CA ASP A 35 -18.41 47.83 20.09
C ASP A 35 -19.55 46.94 20.63
N PRO A 36 -20.04 47.16 21.86
CA PRO A 36 -21.15 46.40 22.44
C PRO A 36 -22.44 46.37 21.60
N ASN A 37 -22.63 47.34 20.71
CA ASN A 37 -23.80 47.46 19.83
C ASN A 37 -23.60 46.81 18.45
N GLN A 38 -22.41 46.27 18.19
CA GLN A 38 -22.07 45.58 16.95
C GLN A 38 -22.26 44.07 17.11
N ASN A 39 -22.81 43.46 16.06
CA ASN A 39 -23.01 42.03 15.97
C ASN A 39 -22.32 41.50 14.71
N VAL A 40 -22.00 40.22 14.69
CA VAL A 40 -21.36 39.58 13.54
C VAL A 40 -22.24 38.48 13.00
N MET A 41 -22.60 38.60 11.72
CA MET A 41 -23.08 37.46 10.95
C MET A 41 -21.87 36.66 10.52
N VAL A 42 -21.76 35.38 10.91
CA VAL A 42 -20.61 34.52 10.60
C VAL A 42 -21.06 33.19 10.00
N ARG A 43 -20.25 32.63 9.11
CA ARG A 43 -20.44 31.30 8.53
C ARG A 43 -19.11 30.55 8.53
N PHE A 44 -19.15 29.28 8.92
CA PHE A 44 -18.01 28.37 8.93
C PHE A 44 -17.87 27.61 7.62
N LEU A 45 -16.68 27.68 7.00
CA LEU A 45 -16.32 26.93 5.80
C LEU A 45 -14.95 26.25 5.97
N ILE A 46 -14.73 25.20 5.20
CA ILE A 46 -13.42 24.57 4.98
C ILE A 46 -12.93 24.87 3.57
N GLN A 47 -11.62 25.00 3.45
CA GLN A 47 -10.90 25.08 2.19
C GLN A 47 -10.34 23.69 1.84
N MET A 48 -10.66 23.22 0.65
CA MET A 48 -10.21 21.93 0.13
C MET A 48 -8.86 22.08 -0.60
N SER A 49 -8.17 20.97 -0.82
CA SER A 49 -6.91 20.86 -1.58
C SER A 49 -7.04 21.40 -3.01
N ASP A 50 -8.20 21.18 -3.65
CA ASP A 50 -8.58 21.71 -4.96
C ASP A 50 -8.91 23.21 -4.96
N THR A 51 -8.63 23.91 -3.85
CA THR A 51 -8.92 25.33 -3.58
C THR A 51 -10.39 25.70 -3.44
N SER A 52 -11.31 24.75 -3.62
CA SER A 52 -12.73 25.01 -3.45
C SER A 52 -13.10 25.15 -1.97
N ALA A 53 -14.12 25.96 -1.68
CA ALA A 53 -14.64 26.12 -0.32
C ALA A 53 -15.94 25.32 -0.14
N ARG A 54 -16.10 24.67 1.02
CA ARG A 54 -17.35 23.97 1.39
C ARG A 54 -17.90 24.55 2.68
N THR A 55 -19.20 24.84 2.70
CA THR A 55 -19.87 25.40 3.87
C THR A 55 -20.14 24.31 4.91
N LEU A 56 -19.79 24.57 6.16
CA LEU A 56 -19.96 23.67 7.30
C LEU A 56 -21.08 24.08 8.24
N SER A 57 -21.32 25.39 8.39
CA SER A 57 -22.41 25.91 9.23
C SER A 57 -23.37 26.75 8.41
N LYS A 58 -24.62 26.87 8.88
CA LYS A 58 -25.49 27.97 8.44
C LYS A 58 -24.90 29.30 8.93
N THR A 59 -25.39 30.40 8.36
CA THR A 59 -25.03 31.73 8.88
C THR A 59 -25.64 31.90 10.27
N GLU A 60 -24.79 32.32 11.20
CA GLU A 60 -25.13 32.55 12.59
C GLU A 60 -24.89 34.01 12.97
N ILE A 61 -25.61 34.51 13.98
CA ILE A 61 -25.40 35.83 14.56
C ILE A 61 -24.75 35.65 15.93
N ILE A 62 -23.53 36.17 16.09
CA ILE A 62 -22.75 36.14 17.34
C ILE A 62 -22.48 37.55 17.85
N ASN A 63 -22.36 37.66 19.17
CA ASN A 63 -22.08 38.89 19.89
C ASN A 63 -20.74 38.75 20.62
N ASN A 64 -20.06 39.86 20.91
CA ASN A 64 -18.81 39.85 21.68
C ASN A 64 -19.07 39.56 23.17
N ASN A 65 -19.40 38.31 23.51
CA ASN A 65 -19.44 37.83 24.89
C ASN A 65 -19.05 36.34 24.97
N VAL A 66 -18.60 35.93 26.16
CA VAL A 66 -18.09 34.57 26.41
C VAL A 66 -19.16 33.50 26.18
N GLU A 67 -20.42 33.79 26.50
CA GLU A 67 -21.53 32.86 26.29
C GLU A 67 -21.75 32.56 24.80
N SER A 68 -21.62 33.57 23.94
CA SER A 68 -21.72 33.44 22.48
C SER A 68 -20.57 32.63 21.90
N LEU A 69 -19.35 32.84 22.40
CA LEU A 69 -18.16 32.08 22.01
C LEU A 69 -18.35 30.59 22.31
N ASN A 70 -18.72 30.27 23.55
CA ASN A 70 -18.91 28.89 23.99
C ASN A 70 -20.05 28.21 23.22
N SER A 71 -21.18 28.91 23.03
CA SER A 71 -22.32 28.40 22.26
C SER A 71 -21.95 28.17 20.79
N PHE A 72 -21.09 29.03 20.21
CA PHE A 72 -20.62 28.87 18.83
C PHE A 72 -19.69 27.67 18.68
N LYS A 73 -18.77 27.48 19.63
CA LYS A 73 -17.91 26.28 19.69
C LYS A 73 -18.73 25.00 19.79
N GLU A 74 -19.71 24.95 20.69
CA GLU A 74 -20.61 23.79 20.85
C GLU A 74 -21.35 23.46 19.53
N LEU A 75 -21.91 24.46 18.87
CA LEU A 75 -22.63 24.29 17.60
C LEU A 75 -21.73 23.83 16.45
N LEU A 76 -20.47 24.28 16.40
CA LEU A 76 -19.50 23.83 15.41
C LEU A 76 -19.07 22.38 15.65
N ILE A 77 -18.83 21.98 16.91
CA ILE A 77 -18.52 20.60 17.28
C ILE A 77 -19.63 19.66 16.76
N GLU A 78 -20.89 20.02 16.98
CA GLU A 78 -22.04 19.21 16.54
C GLU A 78 -22.16 19.14 15.01
N ASN A 79 -22.00 20.26 14.31
CA ASN A 79 -22.07 20.30 12.85
C ASN A 79 -20.89 19.55 12.18
N LEU A 80 -19.70 19.64 12.76
CA LEU A 80 -18.51 18.99 12.23
C LEU A 80 -18.62 17.47 12.33
N ASN A 81 -19.12 16.92 13.44
CA ASN A 81 -19.36 15.48 13.57
C ASN A 81 -20.25 14.91 12.44
N ASN A 82 -21.20 15.71 11.94
CA ASN A 82 -22.05 15.33 10.81
C ASN A 82 -21.31 15.42 9.45
N VAL A 83 -20.42 16.40 9.30
CA VAL A 83 -19.60 16.63 8.09
C VAL A 83 -18.49 15.59 7.94
N TYR A 84 -17.79 15.22 9.03
CA TYR A 84 -16.75 14.18 9.01
C TYR A 84 -17.22 12.90 8.33
N SER A 85 -18.50 12.56 8.52
CA SER A 85 -19.09 11.35 7.95
C SER A 85 -19.33 11.39 6.44
N HIS A 86 -19.34 12.59 5.83
CA HIS A 86 -19.73 12.80 4.42
C HIS A 86 -18.53 13.08 3.51
N TYR A 87 -17.53 13.83 3.99
CA TYR A 87 -16.39 14.24 3.15
C TYR A 87 -15.18 13.30 3.22
N LEU A 88 -15.12 12.42 4.22
CA LEU A 88 -14.09 11.36 4.30
C LEU A 88 -14.52 10.04 3.63
N THR A 89 -15.69 9.99 2.99
CA THR A 89 -16.18 8.77 2.32
C THR A 89 -15.84 8.69 0.83
N GLU A 90 -15.40 9.78 0.20
CA GLU A 90 -15.13 9.82 -1.24
C GLU A 90 -13.70 10.29 -1.52
N GLU A 91 -12.87 9.32 -1.94
CA GLU A 91 -11.59 9.42 -2.66
C GLU A 91 -10.48 10.35 -2.11
N VAL A 92 -9.28 10.14 -2.66
CA VAL A 92 -7.98 10.66 -2.18
C VAL A 92 -7.84 12.18 -2.36
N ASP A 93 -8.78 12.83 -3.06
CA ASP A 93 -8.66 14.22 -3.48
C ASP A 93 -9.30 15.27 -2.55
N ASN A 94 -9.90 14.85 -1.42
CA ASN A 94 -10.62 15.74 -0.50
C ASN A 94 -9.83 16.07 0.79
N MET A 95 -8.57 16.48 0.68
CA MET A 95 -7.79 16.96 1.84
C MET A 95 -8.13 18.42 2.17
N ILE A 96 -8.14 18.78 3.46
CA ILE A 96 -8.55 20.11 3.92
C ILE A 96 -7.30 20.96 4.17
N LYS A 97 -7.15 22.05 3.41
CA LYS A 97 -6.00 22.97 3.48
C LYS A 97 -6.14 24.01 4.59
N GLY A 98 -7.36 24.34 4.98
CA GLY A 98 -7.59 25.41 5.94
C GLY A 98 -9.05 25.65 6.26
N PHE A 99 -9.28 26.66 7.09
CA PHE A 99 -10.61 27.10 7.53
C PHE A 99 -10.89 28.54 7.11
N ILE A 100 -12.16 28.85 6.88
CA ILE A 100 -12.60 30.20 6.46
C ILE A 100 -13.80 30.65 7.29
N MET A 101 -13.66 31.77 8.02
CA MET A 101 -14.77 32.54 8.62
C MET A 101 -15.21 33.61 7.66
N ARG A 102 -16.34 33.36 7.01
CA ARG A 102 -17.03 34.37 6.21
C ARG A 102 -17.96 35.17 7.09
N TYR A 103 -17.69 36.46 7.26
CA TYR A 103 -18.39 37.29 8.23
C TYR A 103 -18.81 38.67 7.71
N LYS A 104 -19.76 39.31 8.42
CA LYS A 104 -20.16 40.70 8.24
C LYS A 104 -20.48 41.30 9.59
N ILE A 105 -19.78 42.37 9.95
CA ILE A 105 -20.09 43.20 11.12
C ILE A 105 -21.26 44.12 10.75
N PHE A 106 -22.22 44.27 11.65
CA PHE A 106 -23.33 45.19 11.50
C PHE A 106 -23.76 45.75 12.85
N SER A 107 -24.20 46.99 12.86
CA SER A 107 -24.79 47.64 14.04
C SER A 107 -26.31 47.45 14.01
N SER A 108 -26.92 47.22 15.16
CA SER A 108 -28.38 47.13 15.29
C SER A 108 -28.85 47.90 16.50
N ASN A 109 -29.82 48.80 16.30
CA ASN A 109 -30.45 49.58 17.36
C ASN A 109 -31.49 48.76 18.16
N SER A 110 -31.73 47.50 17.78
CA SER A 110 -32.61 46.57 18.48
C SER A 110 -31.79 45.42 19.07
N LYS A 111 -32.30 44.77 20.13
CA LYS A 111 -31.74 43.50 20.63
C LYS A 111 -31.91 42.42 19.56
N THR A 112 -31.04 42.41 18.55
CA THR A 112 -30.98 41.35 17.54
C THR A 112 -30.73 40.05 18.28
N GLN A 113 -31.66 39.09 18.19
CA GLN A 113 -31.53 37.83 18.93
C GLN A 113 -30.29 37.07 18.47
N ASN A 114 -29.41 36.78 19.43
CA ASN A 114 -28.26 35.92 19.23
C ASN A 114 -28.75 34.50 18.90
N THR A 115 -28.66 34.13 17.62
CA THR A 115 -29.21 32.85 17.13
C THR A 115 -28.45 31.66 17.68
N VAL A 116 -27.19 31.86 18.06
CA VAL A 116 -26.31 30.80 18.57
C VAL A 116 -26.66 30.45 20.01
N ILE A 117 -26.87 31.44 20.87
CA ILE A 117 -27.30 31.22 22.27
C ILE A 117 -28.66 30.53 22.30
N ARG A 118 -29.62 30.97 21.46
CA ARG A 118 -30.94 30.32 21.38
C ARG A 118 -30.84 28.86 20.92
N LYS A 119 -30.08 28.58 19.86
CA LYS A 119 -29.86 27.20 19.37
C LYS A 119 -29.12 26.34 20.40
N ALA A 120 -28.09 26.86 21.06
CA ALA A 120 -27.37 26.14 22.13
C ALA A 120 -28.25 25.87 23.35
N LEU A 121 -29.12 26.82 23.72
CA LEU A 121 -30.14 26.62 24.77
C LEU A 121 -31.20 25.60 24.35
N ASP A 122 -31.64 25.59 23.09
CA ASP A 122 -32.58 24.59 22.58
C ASP A 122 -31.93 23.20 22.51
N ILE A 123 -30.62 23.09 22.23
CA ILE A 123 -29.83 21.85 22.32
C ILE A 123 -29.72 21.38 23.78
N LYS A 124 -29.38 22.29 24.71
CA LYS A 124 -29.26 21.99 26.15
C LYS A 124 -30.58 21.62 26.81
N LYS A 125 -31.71 22.18 26.34
CA LYS A 125 -33.07 21.87 26.80
C LYS A 125 -33.71 20.66 26.09
N GLY A 126 -32.99 19.98 25.20
CA GLY A 126 -33.50 18.82 24.46
C GLY A 126 -34.60 19.14 23.44
N ARG A 127 -34.77 20.43 23.07
CA ARG A 127 -35.79 20.90 22.12
C ARG A 127 -35.31 20.92 20.66
N ILE A 128 -34.01 20.80 20.42
CA ILE A 128 -33.51 20.41 19.09
C ILE A 128 -33.48 18.90 19.04
N GLN A 129 -34.33 18.35 18.18
CA GLN A 129 -34.34 16.95 17.84
C GLN A 129 -32.95 16.55 17.33
N ARG A 130 -32.26 15.70 18.08
CA ARG A 130 -30.95 15.19 17.67
C ARG A 130 -31.17 14.34 16.43
N THR A 131 -30.44 14.64 15.36
CA THR A 131 -30.54 13.91 14.10
C THR A 131 -29.19 13.34 13.70
N VAL A 132 -29.20 12.30 12.88
CA VAL A 132 -28.02 11.79 12.19
C VAL A 132 -28.23 11.90 10.69
N LYS A 133 -27.23 12.46 10.01
CA LYS A 133 -27.25 12.58 8.55
C LYS A 133 -26.89 11.23 7.91
N ILE A 134 -27.81 10.66 7.13
CA ILE A 134 -27.59 9.43 6.36
C ILE A 134 -28.05 9.67 4.92
N ARG A 135 -27.16 9.46 3.93
CA ARG A 135 -27.45 9.71 2.50
C ARG A 135 -28.11 11.09 2.25
N ASN A 136 -27.57 12.14 2.86
CA ASN A 136 -28.05 13.52 2.77
C ASN A 136 -29.42 13.82 3.40
N ILE A 137 -29.97 12.94 4.22
CA ILE A 137 -31.20 13.16 4.97
C ILE A 137 -30.89 13.10 6.47
N ASN A 138 -31.42 14.06 7.24
CA ASN A 138 -31.29 14.08 8.69
C ASN A 138 -32.41 13.23 9.30
N TYR A 139 -32.06 12.13 9.94
CA TYR A 139 -33.01 11.24 10.61
C TYR A 139 -32.98 11.48 12.11
N PRO A 140 -34.13 11.62 12.78
CA PRO A 140 -34.21 11.72 14.24
C PRO A 140 -33.54 10.54 14.94
N LEU A 141 -32.80 10.79 16.02
CA LEU A 141 -32.23 9.78 16.90
C LEU A 141 -33.25 9.28 17.92
N SER A 142 -34.45 8.94 17.44
CA SER A 142 -35.57 8.44 18.22
C SER A 142 -36.23 7.26 17.51
N THR A 143 -36.94 6.45 18.27
CA THR A 143 -37.79 5.36 17.78
C THR A 143 -39.26 5.78 17.65
N ASN A 144 -39.63 6.97 18.15
CA ASN A 144 -41.02 7.44 18.14
C ASN A 144 -41.38 8.04 16.76
N PRO A 145 -42.45 7.57 16.09
CA PRO A 145 -42.87 8.11 14.79
C PRO A 145 -43.13 9.62 14.79
N ILE A 146 -43.61 10.19 15.90
CA ILE A 146 -43.89 11.64 16.02
C ILE A 146 -42.62 12.47 15.82
N ASP A 147 -41.45 11.92 16.19
CA ASP A 147 -40.19 12.60 15.96
C ASP A 147 -39.86 12.73 14.47
N PHE A 148 -40.44 11.90 13.59
CA PHE A 148 -40.13 11.96 12.17
C PHE A 148 -40.98 12.96 11.40
N GLY A 149 -42.08 13.45 11.97
CA GLY A 149 -42.99 14.40 11.34
C GLY A 149 -44.44 14.19 11.78
N ASP A 150 -45.36 14.67 10.95
CA ASP A 150 -46.80 14.62 11.26
C ASP A 150 -47.34 13.22 10.96
N THR A 151 -47.86 12.55 11.99
CA THR A 151 -48.50 11.24 11.85
C THR A 151 -49.79 11.40 11.06
N GLN A 152 -49.88 10.73 9.92
CA GLN A 152 -51.03 10.82 9.02
C GLN A 152 -52.11 9.84 9.46
N PHE A 153 -51.76 8.57 9.63
CA PHE A 153 -52.67 7.52 10.07
C PHE A 153 -51.90 6.30 10.60
N LYS A 154 -52.59 5.49 11.42
CA LYS A 154 -52.07 4.27 12.04
C LYS A 154 -53.02 3.11 11.75
N VAL A 155 -52.49 1.99 11.25
CA VAL A 155 -53.26 0.76 10.94
C VAL A 155 -52.54 -0.43 11.55
N GLY A 156 -53.08 -0.97 12.65
CA GLY A 156 -52.42 -2.03 13.40
C GLY A 156 -51.01 -1.61 13.87
N ASN A 157 -50.01 -2.36 13.43
CA ASN A 157 -48.59 -2.10 13.73
C ASN A 157 -47.94 -1.07 12.78
N LEU A 158 -48.66 -0.65 11.73
CA LEU A 158 -48.16 0.29 10.74
C LEU A 158 -48.48 1.74 11.15
N THR A 159 -47.47 2.61 11.14
CA THR A 159 -47.63 4.05 11.33
C THR A 159 -47.05 4.80 10.13
N TYR A 160 -47.84 5.71 9.55
CA TYR A 160 -47.39 6.53 8.41
C TYR A 160 -47.17 7.97 8.86
N VAL A 161 -45.99 8.49 8.55
CA VAL A 161 -45.56 9.84 8.95
C VAL A 161 -45.12 10.63 7.72
N LEU A 162 -45.50 11.90 7.65
CA LEU A 162 -45.11 12.81 6.58
C LEU A 162 -44.24 13.93 7.14
N ASN A 163 -43.14 14.23 6.44
CA ASN A 163 -42.29 15.38 6.75
C ASN A 163 -41.78 15.98 5.45
N LYS A 164 -42.38 17.10 5.06
CA LYS A 164 -42.11 17.77 3.78
C LYS A 164 -42.27 16.80 2.61
N ASP A 165 -41.19 16.54 1.88
CA ASP A 165 -41.11 15.66 0.71
C ASP A 165 -40.90 14.17 1.06
N LEU A 166 -40.73 13.84 2.35
CA LEU A 166 -40.45 12.49 2.81
C LEU A 166 -41.67 11.84 3.46
N LYS A 167 -41.96 10.61 3.04
CA LYS A 167 -42.95 9.73 3.69
C LYS A 167 -42.23 8.59 4.39
N PHE A 168 -42.61 8.34 5.64
CA PHE A 168 -42.10 7.25 6.45
C PHE A 168 -43.21 6.24 6.72
N GLU A 169 -42.87 4.97 6.62
CA GLU A 169 -43.72 3.83 6.98
C GLU A 169 -42.99 3.06 8.08
N PHE A 170 -43.56 3.07 9.28
CA PHE A 170 -43.07 2.32 10.44
C PHE A 170 -43.85 1.03 10.56
N ASP A 171 -43.18 -0.10 10.60
CA ASP A 171 -43.73 -1.41 10.97
C ASP A 171 -43.12 -1.82 12.30
N ARG A 172 -43.88 -1.66 13.39
CA ARG A 172 -43.38 -1.83 14.76
C ARG A 172 -43.75 -3.19 15.33
N LYS A 173 -42.75 -3.85 15.92
CA LYS A 173 -42.83 -5.10 16.67
C LYS A 173 -42.44 -4.85 18.14
N GLU A 174 -42.50 -5.89 18.95
CA GLU A 174 -42.20 -5.81 20.39
C GLU A 174 -40.76 -5.36 20.66
N ASP A 175 -39.79 -5.94 19.94
CA ASP A 175 -38.35 -5.74 20.15
C ASP A 175 -37.66 -4.93 19.04
N SER A 176 -38.41 -4.53 18.01
CA SER A 176 -37.84 -3.95 16.80
C SER A 176 -38.85 -3.12 16.01
N GLN A 177 -38.37 -2.31 15.07
CA GLN A 177 -39.19 -1.69 14.05
C GLN A 177 -38.45 -1.56 12.73
N ILE A 178 -39.18 -1.75 11.63
CA ILE A 178 -38.69 -1.50 10.28
C ILE A 178 -39.25 -0.15 9.84
N ILE A 179 -38.39 0.72 9.30
CA ILE A 179 -38.81 2.04 8.82
C ILE A 179 -38.44 2.16 7.35
N LYS A 180 -39.44 2.29 6.48
CA LYS A 180 -39.22 2.56 5.05
C LYS A 180 -39.38 4.05 4.78
N VAL A 181 -38.46 4.61 4.00
CA VAL A 181 -38.43 6.04 3.65
C VAL A 181 -38.67 6.18 2.16
N TYR A 182 -39.67 6.99 1.80
CA TYR A 182 -40.04 7.27 0.42
C TYR A 182 -39.88 8.75 0.12
N ARG A 183 -39.46 9.06 -1.11
CA ARG A 183 -39.52 10.39 -1.73
C ARG A 183 -40.19 10.24 -3.08
N ASP A 184 -41.20 11.06 -3.38
CA ASP A 184 -41.98 10.96 -4.62
C ASP A 184 -42.49 9.52 -4.89
N ASN A 185 -42.97 8.84 -3.84
CA ASN A 185 -43.40 7.44 -3.84
C ASN A 185 -42.33 6.39 -4.21
N LYS A 186 -41.05 6.76 -4.34
CA LYS A 186 -39.94 5.83 -4.53
C LYS A 186 -39.27 5.52 -3.20
N LEU A 187 -39.05 4.23 -2.91
CA LEU A 187 -38.31 3.80 -1.73
C LEU A 187 -36.84 4.23 -1.87
N ILE A 188 -36.36 5.07 -0.96
CA ILE A 188 -34.99 5.59 -0.96
C ILE A 188 -34.14 5.04 0.19
N ASN A 189 -34.78 4.55 1.27
CA ASN A 189 -34.06 3.98 2.40
C ASN A 189 -34.90 3.00 3.21
N THR A 190 -34.22 2.15 3.98
CA THR A 190 -34.84 1.25 4.96
C THR A 190 -33.97 1.19 6.22
N PHE A 191 -34.59 1.36 7.38
CA PHE A 191 -33.98 1.22 8.70
C PHE A 191 -34.51 0.00 9.40
N ASN A 192 -33.66 -0.62 10.20
CA ASN A 192 -34.07 -1.58 11.22
C ASN A 192 -33.60 -1.07 12.56
N ASP A 193 -34.53 -0.71 13.44
CA ASP A 193 -34.24 -0.39 14.83
C ASP A 193 -34.48 -1.63 15.68
N PHE A 194 -33.55 -1.95 16.57
CA PHE A 194 -33.68 -3.02 17.57
C PHE A 194 -33.57 -2.42 18.96
N PHE A 195 -34.57 -2.66 19.79
CA PHE A 195 -34.66 -2.13 21.15
C PHE A 195 -33.81 -3.01 22.07
N ILE A 196 -32.89 -2.40 22.81
CA ILE A 196 -31.98 -3.11 23.72
C ILE A 196 -32.45 -2.89 25.16
N ASP A 197 -32.76 -1.65 25.51
CA ASP A 197 -33.44 -1.26 26.75
C ASP A 197 -34.33 -0.03 26.52
N ASN A 198 -34.84 0.59 27.58
CA ASN A 198 -35.76 1.74 27.50
C ASN A 198 -35.14 2.98 26.84
N SER A 199 -33.83 3.18 26.96
CA SER A 199 -33.12 4.36 26.47
C SER A 199 -32.16 4.04 25.32
N LEU A 200 -31.77 2.76 25.17
CA LEU A 200 -30.82 2.24 24.20
C LEU A 200 -31.48 1.42 23.10
N PHE A 201 -31.20 1.81 21.87
CA PHE A 201 -31.53 1.02 20.69
C PHE A 201 -30.38 1.07 19.69
N LYS A 202 -30.31 0.08 18.80
CA LYS A 202 -29.42 0.13 17.63
C LYS A 202 -30.24 0.33 16.36
N ARG A 203 -29.81 1.29 15.54
CA ARG A 203 -30.35 1.54 14.19
C ARG A 203 -29.39 1.02 13.14
N ILE A 204 -29.85 0.11 12.30
CA ILE A 204 -29.09 -0.44 11.17
C ILE A 204 -29.59 0.19 9.87
N VAL A 205 -28.66 0.76 9.10
CA VAL A 205 -28.92 1.36 7.79
C VAL A 205 -27.83 0.93 6.81
N ALA A 206 -28.20 0.09 5.83
CA ALA A 206 -27.24 -0.55 4.95
C ALA A 206 -26.13 -1.26 5.75
N ASN A 207 -24.88 -0.82 5.65
CA ASN A 207 -23.75 -1.36 6.40
C ASN A 207 -23.33 -0.52 7.62
N LEU A 208 -24.12 0.49 7.99
CA LEU A 208 -23.89 1.31 9.17
C LEU A 208 -24.80 0.85 10.31
N THR A 209 -24.24 0.76 11.52
CA THR A 209 -25.03 0.59 12.74
C THR A 209 -24.74 1.73 13.71
N PHE A 210 -25.79 2.35 14.22
CA PHE A 210 -25.73 3.41 15.22
C PHE A 210 -26.33 2.89 16.52
N TYR A 211 -25.55 2.88 17.59
CA TYR A 211 -26.05 2.62 18.94
C TYR A 211 -26.40 3.96 19.56
N ILE A 212 -27.66 4.12 19.96
CA ILE A 212 -28.25 5.38 20.37
C ILE A 212 -28.78 5.21 21.78
N ASN A 213 -28.25 5.99 22.71
CA ASN A 213 -28.70 6.05 24.10
C ASN A 213 -29.17 7.48 24.43
N ASP A 214 -30.40 7.64 24.92
CA ASP A 214 -31.01 8.94 25.25
C ASP A 214 -30.86 9.99 24.13
N GLY A 215 -31.11 9.55 22.89
CA GLY A 215 -31.00 10.37 21.69
C GLY A 215 -29.58 10.77 21.31
N LYS A 216 -28.52 10.19 21.92
CA LYS A 216 -27.12 10.40 21.52
C LYS A 216 -26.57 9.15 20.86
N VAL A 217 -25.86 9.30 19.74
CA VAL A 217 -25.07 8.20 19.18
C VAL A 217 -23.86 7.95 20.08
N ILE A 218 -23.86 6.82 20.80
CA ILE A 218 -22.74 6.42 21.66
C ILE A 218 -21.70 5.58 20.91
N LEU A 219 -22.11 4.89 19.84
CA LEU A 219 -21.20 4.13 18.98
C LEU A 219 -21.73 4.12 17.56
N LYS A 220 -20.86 4.35 16.58
CA LYS A 220 -21.14 4.10 15.17
C LYS A 220 -20.18 3.05 14.64
N THR A 221 -20.74 2.02 14.00
CA THR A 221 -19.97 0.97 13.35
C THR A 221 -20.27 0.92 11.85
N LYS A 222 -19.28 0.50 11.07
CA LYS A 222 -19.42 0.25 9.63
C LYS A 222 -18.88 -1.14 9.31
N GLU A 223 -19.75 -2.03 8.83
CA GLU A 223 -19.36 -3.36 8.37
C GLU A 223 -18.81 -3.30 6.95
N TYR A 224 -17.69 -3.98 6.73
CA TYR A 224 -17.07 -4.12 5.42
C TYR A 224 -17.29 -5.54 4.90
N SER A 225 -17.61 -5.65 3.62
CA SER A 225 -17.70 -6.92 2.89
C SER A 225 -16.56 -6.97 1.86
N PRO A 226 -15.31 -7.24 2.29
CA PRO A 226 -14.17 -7.26 1.40
C PRO A 226 -14.24 -8.46 0.46
N LYS A 227 -13.53 -8.37 -0.66
CA LYS A 227 -13.14 -9.57 -1.42
C LYS A 227 -12.11 -10.34 -0.61
N PHE A 228 -12.12 -11.66 -0.71
CA PHE A 228 -11.13 -12.50 -0.06
C PHE A 228 -10.09 -12.99 -1.06
N ILE A 229 -8.89 -13.25 -0.55
CA ILE A 229 -7.82 -13.87 -1.32
C ILE A 229 -8.24 -15.30 -1.65
N SER A 230 -8.17 -15.66 -2.93
CA SER A 230 -8.54 -16.99 -3.42
C SER A 230 -7.40 -18.00 -3.25
N LYS A 231 -7.77 -19.28 -3.14
CA LYS A 231 -6.83 -20.39 -3.19
C LYS A 231 -6.14 -20.45 -4.54
N ALA A 232 -4.86 -20.84 -4.51
CA ALA A 232 -4.10 -21.09 -5.72
C ALA A 232 -4.26 -22.55 -6.15
N LYS A 233 -4.12 -22.80 -7.46
CA LYS A 233 -4.08 -24.16 -8.00
C LYS A 233 -2.65 -24.69 -7.98
N LEU A 234 -2.54 -26.02 -7.87
CA LEU A 234 -1.29 -26.72 -8.11
C LEU A 234 -0.97 -26.69 -9.60
N ASP A 235 0.33 -26.67 -9.90
CA ASP A 235 0.82 -26.76 -11.26
C ASP A 235 0.91 -28.24 -11.65
N LYS A 236 0.55 -28.56 -12.90
CA LYS A 236 0.46 -29.95 -13.36
C LYS A 236 1.82 -30.60 -13.52
N ILE A 237 2.81 -29.82 -13.97
CA ILE A 237 4.17 -30.24 -14.25
C ILE A 237 5.09 -29.04 -13.98
N PHE A 238 6.33 -29.32 -13.58
CA PHE A 238 7.43 -28.37 -13.71
C PHE A 238 8.02 -28.52 -15.11
N THR A 239 8.42 -27.40 -15.72
CA THR A 239 9.01 -27.42 -17.06
C THR A 239 10.35 -26.67 -17.08
N GLU A 240 11.39 -27.38 -17.50
CA GLU A 240 12.76 -26.87 -17.65
C GLU A 240 12.94 -25.96 -18.88
N ASN A 241 11.86 -25.65 -19.60
CA ASN A 241 11.90 -24.74 -20.75
C ASN A 241 12.01 -23.29 -20.28
N PHE A 242 13.24 -22.87 -19.99
CA PHE A 242 13.67 -21.51 -19.73
C PHE A 242 15.15 -21.38 -20.13
N TYR A 243 15.59 -20.13 -20.28
CA TYR A 243 16.95 -19.80 -20.65
C TYR A 243 17.62 -19.10 -19.48
N THR A 244 18.94 -19.15 -19.45
CA THR A 244 19.77 -18.31 -18.61
C THR A 244 20.69 -17.47 -19.48
N ALA A 245 21.07 -16.30 -18.98
CA ALA A 245 21.94 -15.39 -19.71
C ALA A 245 22.78 -14.56 -18.74
N ASP A 246 23.90 -14.07 -19.26
CA ASP A 246 24.88 -13.28 -18.49
C ASP A 246 25.59 -12.28 -19.41
N ILE A 247 26.11 -11.20 -18.83
CA ILE A 247 26.85 -10.14 -19.51
C ILE A 247 28.15 -9.87 -18.78
N GLU A 248 29.24 -9.78 -19.54
CA GLU A 248 30.51 -9.29 -19.01
C GLU A 248 30.84 -7.90 -19.58
N THR A 249 31.37 -7.03 -18.73
CA THR A 249 31.66 -5.63 -19.05
C THR A 249 33.10 -5.25 -18.78
N LEU A 250 33.65 -4.34 -19.58
CA LEU A 250 34.93 -3.67 -19.33
C LEU A 250 34.71 -2.25 -18.85
N THR A 251 35.62 -1.75 -18.02
CA THR A 251 35.69 -0.31 -17.73
C THR A 251 36.30 0.42 -18.93
N LYS A 252 35.61 1.44 -19.42
CA LYS A 252 36.07 2.38 -20.45
C LYS A 252 36.01 3.81 -19.92
N VAL A 253 36.67 4.73 -20.63
CA VAL A 253 36.73 6.16 -20.29
C VAL A 253 36.27 6.97 -21.50
N ASP A 254 35.31 7.86 -21.30
CA ASP A 254 34.82 8.72 -22.37
C ASP A 254 35.81 9.86 -22.69
N ALA A 255 35.54 10.62 -23.76
CA ALA A 255 36.37 11.75 -24.17
C ALA A 255 36.51 12.87 -23.11
N LYS A 256 35.69 12.84 -22.05
CA LYS A 256 35.71 13.79 -20.93
C LYS A 256 36.37 13.21 -19.67
N GLY A 257 36.96 12.01 -19.75
CA GLY A 257 37.61 11.36 -18.62
C GLY A 257 36.65 10.64 -17.67
N LYS A 258 35.35 10.53 -17.99
CA LYS A 258 34.37 9.84 -17.14
C LYS A 258 34.43 8.33 -17.42
N ARG A 259 34.54 7.55 -16.34
CA ARG A 259 34.47 6.08 -16.40
C ARG A 259 33.04 5.59 -16.64
N TYR A 260 32.90 4.57 -17.48
CA TYR A 260 31.66 3.85 -17.71
C TYR A 260 31.94 2.37 -17.98
N PHE A 261 30.91 1.53 -17.86
CA PHE A 261 31.01 0.10 -18.20
C PHE A 261 30.50 -0.13 -19.62
N GLU A 262 31.22 -0.93 -20.38
CA GLU A 262 30.87 -1.31 -21.76
C GLU A 262 30.77 -2.84 -21.86
N PRO A 263 29.62 -3.39 -22.28
CA PRO A 263 29.49 -4.83 -22.54
C PRO A 263 30.45 -5.28 -23.63
N TYR A 264 31.22 -6.33 -23.35
CA TYR A 264 32.14 -6.94 -24.31
C TYR A 264 31.84 -8.42 -24.58
N SER A 265 31.02 -9.05 -23.74
CA SER A 265 30.52 -10.41 -23.96
C SER A 265 29.10 -10.56 -23.47
N LEU A 266 28.30 -11.35 -24.19
CA LEU A 266 26.97 -11.80 -23.77
C LEU A 266 26.84 -13.29 -24.06
N ALA A 267 26.15 -14.01 -23.19
CA ALA A 267 25.79 -15.39 -23.47
C ALA A 267 24.34 -15.69 -23.10
N TYR A 268 23.79 -16.72 -23.74
CA TYR A 268 22.62 -17.41 -23.22
C TYR A 268 22.77 -18.92 -23.35
N TYR A 269 22.12 -19.64 -22.45
CA TYR A 269 22.05 -21.10 -22.43
C TYR A 269 20.59 -21.54 -22.38
N ASP A 270 20.24 -22.52 -23.21
CA ASP A 270 18.87 -23.01 -23.39
C ASP A 270 18.58 -24.34 -22.68
N GLY A 271 19.52 -24.78 -21.84
CA GLY A 271 19.50 -26.11 -21.24
C GLY A 271 20.23 -27.18 -22.04
N THR A 272 20.69 -26.86 -23.26
CA THR A 272 21.44 -27.79 -24.10
C THR A 272 22.74 -27.20 -24.62
N VAL A 273 22.70 -26.03 -25.27
CA VAL A 273 23.85 -25.44 -25.95
C VAL A 273 24.01 -23.96 -25.58
N PRO A 274 25.20 -23.53 -25.16
CA PRO A 274 25.47 -22.12 -24.93
C PRO A 274 25.68 -21.39 -26.26
N LYS A 275 25.20 -20.16 -26.34
CA LYS A 275 25.55 -19.23 -27.41
C LYS A 275 26.17 -17.98 -26.83
N ILE A 276 27.37 -17.68 -27.27
CA ILE A 276 28.19 -16.59 -26.76
C ILE A 276 28.46 -15.62 -27.90
N TYR A 277 28.47 -14.34 -27.56
CA TYR A 277 28.71 -13.21 -28.45
C TYR A 277 29.83 -12.42 -27.83
N TYR A 278 30.94 -12.24 -28.54
CA TYR A 278 32.10 -11.52 -28.06
C TYR A 278 32.39 -10.32 -28.95
N VAL A 279 32.69 -9.16 -28.37
CA VAL A 279 32.68 -7.88 -29.12
C VAL A 279 33.69 -7.84 -30.27
N THR A 280 34.82 -8.54 -30.18
CA THR A 280 35.83 -8.59 -31.25
C THR A 280 35.34 -9.33 -32.51
N ASP A 281 34.25 -10.09 -32.40
CA ASP A 281 33.64 -10.79 -33.54
C ASP A 281 32.67 -9.90 -34.32
N TYR A 282 32.54 -8.62 -33.90
CA TYR A 282 31.64 -7.61 -34.45
C TYR A 282 32.39 -6.28 -34.64
N ASN A 283 31.81 -5.34 -35.39
CA ASN A 283 32.44 -4.03 -35.56
C ASN A 283 32.37 -3.18 -34.29
N ASN A 284 31.35 -3.39 -33.45
CA ASN A 284 31.14 -2.69 -32.19
C ASN A 284 30.13 -3.42 -31.28
N MET A 285 30.01 -2.94 -30.04
CA MET A 285 29.07 -3.45 -29.04
C MET A 285 27.60 -3.37 -29.48
N GLU A 286 27.19 -2.32 -30.21
CA GLU A 286 25.81 -2.19 -30.67
C GLU A 286 25.43 -3.30 -31.67
N GLU A 287 26.34 -3.64 -32.59
CA GLU A 287 26.16 -4.75 -33.51
C GLU A 287 26.08 -6.09 -32.78
N MET A 288 26.95 -6.33 -31.80
CA MET A 288 26.92 -7.53 -30.94
C MET A 288 25.55 -7.67 -30.23
N MET A 289 25.07 -6.60 -29.59
CA MET A 289 23.78 -6.56 -28.89
C MET A 289 22.61 -6.80 -29.85
N ASN A 290 22.62 -6.15 -31.01
CA ASN A 290 21.61 -6.34 -32.05
C ASN A 290 21.60 -7.79 -32.55
N LYS A 291 22.78 -8.40 -32.74
CA LYS A 291 22.89 -9.79 -33.17
C LYS A 291 22.31 -10.74 -32.11
N PHE A 292 22.63 -10.53 -30.83
CA PHE A 292 22.08 -11.30 -29.71
C PHE A 292 20.55 -11.28 -29.71
N PHE A 293 19.93 -10.10 -29.74
CA PHE A 293 18.46 -9.99 -29.71
C PHE A 293 17.82 -10.54 -30.99
N ASN A 294 18.39 -10.29 -32.15
CA ASN A 294 17.89 -10.84 -33.41
C ASN A 294 17.88 -12.37 -33.40
N ASP A 295 18.93 -12.99 -32.84
CA ASP A 295 18.97 -14.44 -32.70
C ASP A 295 17.96 -14.96 -31.68
N LEU A 296 17.74 -14.26 -30.56
CA LEU A 296 16.64 -14.58 -29.64
C LEU A 296 15.27 -14.51 -30.32
N PHE A 297 15.01 -13.50 -31.15
CA PHE A 297 13.75 -13.41 -31.90
C PHE A 297 13.59 -14.52 -32.95
N LYS A 298 14.70 -14.99 -33.56
CA LYS A 298 14.68 -16.13 -34.50
C LYS A 298 14.33 -17.45 -33.84
N LEU A 299 14.51 -17.59 -32.52
CA LEU A 299 14.06 -18.77 -31.78
C LEU A 299 12.53 -18.89 -31.73
N LYS A 300 11.78 -17.83 -32.10
CA LYS A 300 10.31 -17.82 -32.17
C LYS A 300 9.64 -18.25 -30.85
N LEU A 301 10.26 -17.87 -29.73
CA LEU A 301 9.82 -18.20 -28.37
C LEU A 301 8.38 -17.73 -28.11
N LYS A 302 7.65 -18.47 -27.26
CA LYS A 302 6.28 -18.14 -26.84
C LYS A 302 6.16 -18.22 -25.32
N ASN A 303 6.18 -17.07 -24.67
CA ASN A 303 6.13 -16.91 -23.21
C ASN A 303 7.22 -17.72 -22.48
N VAL A 304 8.45 -17.69 -23.01
CA VAL A 304 9.61 -18.34 -22.40
C VAL A 304 10.32 -17.36 -21.46
N ASP A 305 10.84 -17.84 -20.35
CA ASP A 305 11.59 -17.03 -19.39
C ASP A 305 13.09 -17.08 -19.70
N ILE A 306 13.76 -15.93 -19.61
CA ILE A 306 15.20 -15.76 -19.71
C ILE A 306 15.67 -15.13 -18.39
N TYR A 307 16.43 -15.88 -17.62
CA TYR A 307 16.91 -15.46 -16.30
C TYR A 307 18.33 -14.89 -16.39
N PHE A 308 18.51 -13.69 -15.86
CA PHE A 308 19.81 -13.15 -15.50
C PHE A 308 19.95 -13.21 -13.97
N HIS A 309 21.18 -13.30 -13.47
CA HIS A 309 21.43 -13.28 -12.04
C HIS A 309 21.84 -11.88 -11.59
N ASN A 310 20.98 -11.20 -10.81
CA ASN A 310 21.11 -9.78 -10.45
C ASN A 310 20.79 -8.81 -11.60
N LEU A 311 19.84 -9.19 -12.47
CA LEU A 311 19.36 -8.38 -13.61
C LEU A 311 19.13 -6.92 -13.21
N SER A 312 18.34 -6.71 -12.15
CA SER A 312 17.92 -5.37 -11.75
C SER A 312 19.05 -4.57 -11.11
N GLY A 313 20.09 -5.24 -10.62
CA GLY A 313 21.25 -4.57 -10.05
C GLY A 313 22.25 -4.10 -11.12
N PHE A 314 22.30 -4.78 -12.28
CA PHE A 314 23.38 -4.57 -13.23
C PHE A 314 22.94 -4.66 -14.70
N ASP A 315 22.63 -5.86 -15.22
CA ASP A 315 22.50 -6.17 -16.64
C ASP A 315 21.43 -5.34 -17.37
N VAL A 316 20.35 -5.00 -16.67
CA VAL A 316 19.23 -4.24 -17.25
C VAL A 316 19.66 -2.90 -17.84
N ASN A 317 20.70 -2.28 -17.27
CA ASN A 317 21.24 -0.99 -17.72
C ASN A 317 21.81 -1.07 -19.14
N PHE A 318 22.28 -2.25 -19.55
CA PHE A 318 22.85 -2.50 -20.86
C PHE A 318 21.84 -3.12 -21.83
N LEU A 319 20.89 -3.89 -21.33
CA LEU A 319 19.91 -4.62 -22.15
C LEU A 319 18.77 -3.74 -22.64
N LEU A 320 18.24 -2.84 -21.80
CA LEU A 320 16.95 -2.21 -22.04
C LEU A 320 16.98 -1.28 -23.26
N LYS A 321 18.01 -0.43 -23.38
CA LYS A 321 18.12 0.54 -24.48
C LYS A 321 18.26 -0.14 -25.85
N PRO A 322 19.22 -1.07 -26.07
CA PRO A 322 19.32 -1.75 -27.36
C PRO A 322 18.06 -2.55 -27.71
N LEU A 323 17.45 -3.24 -26.73
CA LEU A 323 16.24 -4.03 -26.93
C LEU A 323 15.04 -3.18 -27.39
N LEU A 324 14.81 -2.03 -26.76
CA LEU A 324 13.68 -1.16 -27.08
C LEU A 324 13.88 -0.37 -28.38
N ASN A 325 15.13 -0.24 -28.86
CA ASN A 325 15.42 0.39 -30.15
C ASN A 325 15.08 -0.51 -31.35
N ILE A 326 14.84 -1.81 -31.14
CA ILE A 326 14.49 -2.73 -32.22
C ILE A 326 13.04 -2.48 -32.68
N LYS A 327 12.88 -2.08 -33.94
CA LYS A 327 11.59 -1.75 -34.53
C LYS A 327 10.60 -2.91 -34.43
N GLY A 328 9.45 -2.68 -33.80
CA GLY A 328 8.37 -3.66 -33.66
C GLY A 328 8.37 -4.42 -32.33
N VAL A 329 9.38 -4.20 -31.49
CA VAL A 329 9.39 -4.69 -30.10
C VAL A 329 8.40 -3.88 -29.26
N LYS A 330 7.64 -4.59 -28.42
CA LYS A 330 6.80 -4.03 -27.35
C LYS A 330 7.25 -4.60 -26.02
N SER A 331 7.21 -3.78 -24.97
CA SER A 331 7.57 -4.18 -23.61
C SER A 331 6.45 -3.91 -22.61
N ASP A 332 6.38 -4.74 -21.58
CA ASP A 332 5.59 -4.54 -20.36
C ASP A 332 6.51 -4.81 -19.17
N ILE A 333 6.72 -3.79 -18.34
CA ILE A 333 7.77 -3.76 -17.32
C ILE A 333 7.12 -3.77 -15.94
N MET A 334 7.50 -4.75 -15.11
CA MET A 334 7.09 -4.86 -13.72
C MET A 334 8.23 -4.41 -12.80
N LEU A 335 7.98 -3.33 -12.05
CA LEU A 335 8.92 -2.74 -11.09
C LEU A 335 8.36 -2.82 -9.66
N ARG A 336 9.26 -2.87 -8.68
CA ARG A 336 8.96 -2.64 -7.27
C ARG A 336 10.16 -1.98 -6.61
N ASP A 337 9.95 -0.84 -5.95
CA ASP A 337 11.00 -0.12 -5.21
C ASP A 337 12.27 0.08 -6.07
N ASP A 338 12.08 0.58 -7.31
CA ASP A 338 13.10 0.76 -8.35
C ASP A 338 13.84 -0.51 -8.81
N LYS A 339 13.38 -1.70 -8.40
CA LYS A 339 13.89 -2.99 -8.86
C LYS A 339 13.01 -3.61 -9.94
N PHE A 340 13.64 -4.02 -11.04
CA PHE A 340 13.04 -4.81 -12.11
C PHE A 340 12.73 -6.22 -11.63
N ILE A 341 11.44 -6.56 -11.62
CA ILE A 341 10.98 -7.92 -11.34
C ILE A 341 10.92 -8.73 -12.63
N GLN A 342 10.34 -8.13 -13.68
CA GLN A 342 10.13 -8.79 -14.96
C GLN A 342 10.01 -7.76 -16.07
N ILE A 343 10.61 -8.07 -17.23
CA ILE A 343 10.42 -7.32 -18.48
C ILE A 343 9.84 -8.30 -19.49
N LYS A 344 8.55 -8.16 -19.80
CA LYS A 344 7.89 -8.96 -20.82
C LYS A 344 8.10 -8.31 -22.18
N ILE A 345 8.61 -9.07 -23.13
CA ILE A 345 8.91 -8.64 -24.49
C ILE A 345 7.98 -9.34 -25.47
N SER A 346 7.46 -8.58 -26.43
CA SER A 346 6.63 -9.09 -27.53
C SER A 346 7.11 -8.54 -28.87
N TYR A 347 7.29 -9.43 -29.85
CA TYR A 347 7.68 -9.09 -31.22
C TYR A 347 6.83 -9.91 -32.20
N GLY A 348 5.84 -9.27 -32.82
CA GLY A 348 4.84 -9.96 -33.64
C GLY A 348 4.07 -11.02 -32.83
N LYS A 349 4.24 -12.30 -33.17
CA LYS A 349 3.63 -13.45 -32.46
C LYS A 349 4.55 -14.08 -31.41
N PHE A 350 5.78 -13.59 -31.27
CA PHE A 350 6.79 -14.13 -30.36
C PHE A 350 6.84 -13.33 -29.07
N SER A 351 7.08 -14.01 -27.95
CA SER A 351 7.18 -13.38 -26.65
C SER A 351 8.12 -14.13 -25.71
N PHE A 352 8.85 -13.38 -24.89
CA PHE A 352 9.67 -13.91 -23.80
C PHE A 352 9.69 -12.93 -22.64
N ASN A 353 10.07 -13.39 -21.46
CA ASN A 353 10.19 -12.57 -20.26
C ASN A 353 11.65 -12.57 -19.81
N ILE A 354 12.24 -11.40 -19.60
CA ILE A 354 13.53 -11.26 -18.92
C ILE A 354 13.24 -11.12 -17.42
N LYS A 355 13.85 -11.98 -16.60
CA LYS A 355 13.60 -12.07 -15.16
C LYS A 355 14.90 -12.00 -14.35
N ASP A 356 14.78 -11.50 -13.13
CA ASP A 356 15.88 -11.50 -12.17
C ASP A 356 15.80 -12.75 -11.27
N SER A 357 16.74 -13.67 -11.44
CA SER A 357 16.81 -14.87 -10.58
C SER A 357 17.17 -14.55 -9.13
N LEU A 358 17.82 -13.42 -8.85
CA LEU A 358 18.23 -13.04 -7.49
C LEU A 358 17.01 -12.78 -6.58
N LEU A 359 15.87 -12.38 -7.17
CA LEU A 359 14.62 -12.19 -6.43
C LEU A 359 13.98 -13.51 -5.98
N LEU A 360 14.33 -14.64 -6.61
CA LEU A 360 13.94 -15.99 -6.21
C LEU A 360 15.01 -16.68 -5.35
N LEU A 361 16.28 -16.44 -5.67
CA LEU A 361 17.45 -17.07 -5.07
C LEU A 361 18.39 -16.00 -4.51
N PRO A 362 18.14 -15.48 -3.30
CA PRO A 362 18.91 -14.39 -2.72
C PRO A 362 20.26 -14.88 -2.21
N GLY A 363 21.26 -14.95 -3.09
CA GLY A 363 22.63 -15.31 -2.79
C GLY A 363 23.49 -15.20 -4.05
N SER A 364 24.81 -15.03 -3.91
CA SER A 364 25.69 -15.01 -5.08
C SER A 364 25.69 -16.36 -5.80
N LEU A 365 25.89 -16.33 -7.11
CA LEU A 365 25.94 -17.53 -7.95
C LEU A 365 26.95 -18.57 -7.42
N ASN A 366 28.10 -18.13 -6.88
CA ASN A 366 29.08 -19.01 -6.23
C ASN A 366 28.48 -19.74 -5.01
N LYS A 367 27.84 -19.00 -4.11
CA LYS A 367 27.21 -19.56 -2.90
C LYS A 367 26.09 -20.53 -3.25
N LEU A 368 25.28 -20.18 -4.24
CA LEU A 368 24.19 -21.03 -4.73
C LEU A 368 24.74 -22.31 -5.38
N SER A 369 25.78 -22.21 -6.22
CA SER A 369 26.43 -23.36 -6.85
C SER A 369 26.88 -24.40 -5.82
N LYS A 370 27.53 -23.93 -4.74
CA LYS A 370 27.96 -24.78 -3.62
C LYS A 370 26.77 -25.37 -2.85
N SER A 371 25.74 -24.57 -2.60
CA SER A 371 24.57 -24.97 -1.81
C SER A 371 23.72 -26.04 -2.52
N PHE A 372 23.51 -25.89 -3.83
CA PHE A 372 22.74 -26.85 -4.65
C PHE A 372 23.59 -28.01 -5.17
N LYS A 373 24.90 -28.01 -4.92
CA LYS A 373 25.85 -29.03 -5.37
C LYS A 373 25.68 -29.35 -6.86
N ILE A 374 25.66 -28.32 -7.68
CA ILE A 374 25.49 -28.46 -9.14
C ILE A 374 26.71 -29.14 -9.77
N GLU A 375 26.51 -29.70 -10.97
CA GLU A 375 27.55 -30.47 -11.67
C GLU A 375 28.64 -29.56 -12.23
N THR A 376 28.25 -28.38 -12.71
CA THR A 376 29.14 -27.37 -13.28
C THR A 376 29.21 -26.16 -12.33
N PRO A 377 30.10 -26.18 -11.32
CA PRO A 377 30.23 -25.07 -10.39
C PRO A 377 30.86 -23.85 -11.08
N LYS A 378 30.50 -22.67 -10.59
CA LYS A 378 31.08 -21.39 -11.02
C LYS A 378 32.61 -21.40 -10.91
N GLU A 379 33.28 -20.98 -11.99
CA GLU A 379 34.74 -20.81 -12.00
C GLU A 379 35.20 -19.47 -11.41
N ILE A 380 36.51 -19.32 -11.25
CA ILE A 380 37.11 -18.07 -10.76
C ILE A 380 37.45 -17.16 -11.94
N PHE A 381 37.32 -15.84 -11.74
CA PHE A 381 37.63 -14.86 -12.78
C PHE A 381 38.15 -13.55 -12.16
N PRO A 382 39.16 -12.88 -12.74
CA PRO A 382 39.77 -11.68 -12.18
C PRO A 382 38.93 -10.40 -12.44
N ARG A 383 37.63 -10.41 -12.08
CA ARG A 383 36.68 -9.32 -12.37
C ARG A 383 37.19 -7.93 -11.93
N LYS A 384 37.87 -7.84 -10.78
CA LYS A 384 38.35 -6.54 -10.24
C LYS A 384 39.44 -5.89 -11.09
N LEU A 385 40.12 -6.64 -11.97
CA LEU A 385 41.08 -6.07 -12.91
C LEU A 385 40.37 -5.13 -13.88
N PHE A 386 39.26 -5.61 -14.45
CA PHE A 386 38.48 -4.93 -15.47
C PHE A 386 37.54 -3.86 -14.92
N GLU A 387 37.35 -3.80 -13.61
CA GLU A 387 36.66 -2.70 -12.90
C GLU A 387 37.58 -1.49 -12.64
N LYS A 388 38.89 -1.74 -12.47
CA LYS A 388 39.85 -0.73 -12.03
C LYS A 388 40.62 -0.08 -13.17
N GLU A 389 40.90 -0.85 -14.21
CA GLU A 389 41.78 -0.50 -15.32
C GLU A 389 41.03 -0.66 -16.65
N THR A 390 41.46 0.08 -17.66
CA THR A 390 40.88 0.03 -19.01
C THR A 390 41.67 -0.94 -19.87
N PHE A 391 40.97 -1.88 -20.51
CA PHE A 391 41.56 -2.86 -21.42
C PHE A 391 40.77 -2.93 -22.72
N GLU A 392 41.42 -3.43 -23.77
CA GLU A 392 40.74 -3.90 -24.97
C GLU A 392 40.30 -5.35 -24.81
N ALA A 393 39.23 -5.73 -25.51
CA ALA A 393 38.62 -7.05 -25.36
C ALA A 393 39.52 -8.18 -25.89
N ASP A 394 40.56 -7.88 -26.66
CA ASP A 394 41.58 -8.82 -27.15
C ASP A 394 42.85 -8.81 -26.28
N TYR A 395 42.78 -8.31 -25.04
CA TYR A 395 43.92 -8.28 -24.11
C TYR A 395 44.51 -9.67 -23.85
N ILE A 396 45.83 -9.79 -24.05
CA ILE A 396 46.63 -11.00 -23.81
C ILE A 396 47.86 -10.62 -22.98
N THR A 397 48.23 -11.47 -22.03
CA THR A 397 49.42 -11.31 -21.19
C THR A 397 50.12 -12.65 -20.96
N ASN A 398 51.43 -12.64 -20.72
CA ASN A 398 52.20 -13.85 -20.43
C ASN A 398 52.10 -14.33 -18.97
N GLN A 399 51.37 -13.59 -18.13
CA GLN A 399 51.19 -13.90 -16.72
C GLN A 399 49.72 -13.83 -16.35
N VAL A 400 49.28 -14.76 -15.50
CA VAL A 400 47.94 -14.70 -14.91
C VAL A 400 47.81 -13.43 -14.07
N PRO A 401 46.66 -12.72 -14.12
CA PRO A 401 46.41 -11.57 -13.26
C PRO A 401 46.67 -11.85 -11.78
N ASP A 402 47.27 -10.90 -11.07
CA ASP A 402 47.56 -11.02 -9.64
C ASP A 402 46.33 -11.43 -8.81
N TYR A 403 46.55 -12.22 -7.76
CA TYR A 403 45.51 -12.65 -6.81
C TYR A 403 44.66 -11.49 -6.24
N LYS A 404 45.21 -10.26 -6.14
CA LYS A 404 44.48 -9.06 -5.68
C LYS A 404 43.28 -8.69 -6.55
N TYR A 405 43.25 -9.15 -7.81
CA TYR A 405 42.17 -8.91 -8.75
C TYR A 405 41.04 -9.95 -8.68
N PHE A 406 41.21 -10.99 -7.86
CA PHE A 406 40.16 -11.96 -7.58
C PHE A 406 39.34 -11.55 -6.34
N ASN A 407 38.12 -12.06 -6.24
CA ASN A 407 37.26 -11.80 -5.09
C ASN A 407 37.64 -12.70 -3.90
N HIS A 408 38.39 -12.17 -2.94
CA HIS A 408 38.89 -12.94 -1.78
C HIS A 408 37.80 -13.48 -0.86
N SER A 409 36.56 -13.00 -0.95
CA SER A 409 35.43 -13.61 -0.23
C SER A 409 34.90 -14.87 -0.91
N GLU A 410 35.31 -15.13 -2.16
CA GLU A 410 34.81 -16.22 -2.99
C GLU A 410 35.90 -17.17 -3.48
N VAL A 411 37.13 -16.67 -3.63
CA VAL A 411 38.30 -17.34 -4.18
C VAL A 411 39.38 -17.41 -3.11
N SER A 412 39.79 -18.63 -2.75
CA SER A 412 40.91 -18.85 -1.84
C SER A 412 42.26 -18.75 -2.57
N LEU A 413 43.35 -18.61 -1.81
CA LEU A 413 44.70 -18.65 -2.38
C LEU A 413 44.99 -20.01 -3.05
N GLU A 414 44.41 -21.09 -2.53
CA GLU A 414 44.53 -22.42 -3.11
C GLU A 414 43.83 -22.51 -4.48
N ASP A 415 42.60 -21.99 -4.59
CA ASP A 415 41.86 -21.93 -5.86
C ASP A 415 42.66 -21.16 -6.91
N TYR A 416 43.21 -20.00 -6.53
CA TYR A 416 44.05 -19.17 -7.40
C TYR A 416 45.31 -19.92 -7.85
N ASN A 417 46.04 -20.54 -6.93
CA ASN A 417 47.25 -21.29 -7.27
C ASN A 417 46.94 -22.47 -8.21
N ASN A 418 45.79 -23.14 -8.03
CA ASN A 418 45.35 -24.21 -8.91
C ASN A 418 44.98 -23.69 -10.30
N TYR A 419 44.32 -22.53 -10.39
CA TYR A 419 44.06 -21.84 -11.65
C TYR A 419 45.37 -21.49 -12.38
N CYS A 420 46.35 -20.92 -11.69
CA CYS A 420 47.66 -20.57 -12.28
C CYS A 420 48.40 -21.77 -12.88
N LYS A 421 48.26 -22.97 -12.31
CA LYS A 421 48.89 -24.19 -12.89
C LYS A 421 48.42 -24.47 -14.32
N GLY A 422 47.19 -24.07 -14.67
CA GLY A 422 46.64 -24.21 -16.02
C GLY A 422 47.37 -23.38 -17.09
N PHE A 423 48.14 -22.37 -16.68
CA PHE A 423 48.83 -21.41 -17.54
C PHE A 423 50.36 -21.60 -17.58
N ILE A 424 50.89 -22.71 -17.04
CA ILE A 424 52.33 -22.99 -17.15
C ILE A 424 52.69 -23.11 -18.64
N GLY A 425 53.53 -22.19 -19.13
CA GLY A 425 53.95 -22.14 -20.53
C GLY A 425 52.88 -21.64 -21.51
N LYS A 426 51.79 -21.01 -21.02
CA LYS A 426 50.72 -20.44 -21.85
C LYS A 426 50.48 -18.98 -21.49
N SER A 427 50.07 -18.19 -22.47
CA SER A 427 49.58 -16.82 -22.24
C SER A 427 48.15 -16.86 -21.70
N TRP A 428 47.81 -15.88 -20.87
CA TRP A 428 46.46 -15.62 -20.40
C TRP A 428 45.76 -14.65 -21.37
N SER A 429 44.58 -15.02 -21.84
CA SER A 429 43.81 -14.29 -22.85
C SER A 429 42.45 -13.93 -22.27
N LEU A 430 42.12 -12.63 -22.26
CA LEU A 430 40.83 -12.16 -21.78
C LEU A 430 39.69 -12.85 -22.52
N LYS A 431 39.79 -12.93 -23.85
CA LYS A 431 38.75 -13.54 -24.67
C LYS A 431 38.53 -15.01 -24.30
N ASP A 432 39.57 -15.82 -24.28
CA ASP A 432 39.44 -17.27 -24.06
C ASP A 432 38.89 -17.57 -22.67
N GLU A 433 39.36 -16.83 -21.65
CA GLU A 433 38.91 -16.99 -20.28
C GLU A 433 37.48 -16.48 -20.08
N THR A 434 37.10 -15.36 -20.69
CA THR A 434 35.72 -14.86 -20.65
C THR A 434 34.76 -15.81 -21.33
N LEU A 435 35.10 -16.36 -22.49
CA LEU A 435 34.25 -17.32 -23.21
C LEU A 435 33.97 -18.55 -22.35
N LYS A 436 34.99 -19.07 -21.67
CA LYS A 436 34.83 -20.19 -20.73
C LYS A 436 33.98 -19.80 -19.52
N TYR A 437 34.25 -18.64 -18.95
CA TYR A 437 33.63 -18.17 -17.71
C TYR A 437 32.14 -17.86 -17.87
N VAL A 438 31.76 -17.09 -18.90
CA VAL A 438 30.37 -16.67 -19.13
C VAL A 438 29.47 -17.87 -19.49
N ASP A 439 30.03 -18.86 -20.18
CA ASP A 439 29.37 -20.12 -20.47
C ASP A 439 29.02 -20.87 -19.17
N ILE A 440 30.03 -21.06 -18.32
CA ILE A 440 29.88 -21.74 -17.04
C ILE A 440 28.89 -21.00 -16.14
N ASP A 441 28.89 -19.67 -16.12
CA ASP A 441 27.93 -18.89 -15.34
C ASP A 441 26.48 -19.12 -15.81
N CYS A 442 26.25 -19.16 -17.12
CA CYS A 442 24.93 -19.46 -17.68
C CYS A 442 24.48 -20.90 -17.34
N ILE A 443 25.36 -21.89 -17.52
CA ILE A 443 25.08 -23.30 -17.21
C ILE A 443 24.81 -23.46 -15.71
N ALA A 444 25.65 -22.85 -14.86
CA ALA A 444 25.52 -22.94 -13.41
C ALA A 444 24.19 -22.39 -12.94
N LEU A 445 23.79 -21.19 -13.43
CA LEU A 445 22.50 -20.60 -13.10
C LEU A 445 21.34 -21.52 -13.54
N HIS A 446 21.46 -22.15 -14.70
CA HIS A 446 20.43 -23.04 -15.23
C HIS A 446 20.25 -24.28 -14.36
N GLN A 447 21.35 -24.94 -14.01
CA GLN A 447 21.35 -26.10 -13.11
C GLN A 447 20.81 -25.75 -11.70
N ILE A 448 21.13 -24.57 -11.18
CA ILE A 448 20.59 -24.09 -9.90
C ILE A 448 19.06 -23.93 -10.00
N LEU A 449 18.57 -23.28 -11.05
CA LEU A 449 17.13 -23.05 -11.25
C LEU A 449 16.36 -24.36 -11.44
N ILE A 450 16.92 -25.34 -12.16
CA ILE A 450 16.34 -26.69 -12.27
C ILE A 450 16.25 -27.33 -10.88
N LYS A 451 17.37 -27.46 -10.16
CA LYS A 451 17.39 -28.12 -8.84
C LYS A 451 16.47 -27.43 -7.85
N PHE A 452 16.43 -26.10 -7.85
CA PHE A 452 15.51 -25.34 -7.02
C PHE A 452 14.06 -25.60 -7.44
N GLY A 453 13.74 -25.46 -8.72
CA GLY A 453 12.41 -25.71 -9.28
C GLY A 453 11.89 -27.11 -8.98
N ASP A 454 12.70 -28.14 -9.22
CA ASP A 454 12.40 -29.54 -8.90
C ASP A 454 12.13 -29.72 -7.41
N THR A 455 12.97 -29.14 -6.55
CA THR A 455 12.76 -29.22 -5.10
C THR A 455 11.43 -28.61 -4.70
N ILE A 456 11.12 -27.40 -5.19
CA ILE A 456 9.85 -26.72 -4.91
C ILE A 456 8.66 -27.53 -5.44
N TYR A 457 8.76 -28.03 -6.67
CA TYR A 457 7.68 -28.78 -7.31
C TYR A 457 7.44 -30.12 -6.63
N ASN A 458 8.48 -30.87 -6.27
CA ASN A 458 8.35 -32.15 -5.57
C ASN A 458 7.75 -31.98 -4.17
N MET A 459 8.08 -30.90 -3.47
CA MET A 459 7.56 -30.63 -2.13
C MET A 459 6.12 -30.06 -2.15
N TRP A 460 5.80 -29.15 -3.09
CA TRP A 460 4.57 -28.36 -3.04
C TRP A 460 3.74 -28.38 -4.32
N GLY A 461 4.19 -28.99 -5.42
CA GLY A 461 3.49 -29.03 -6.71
C GLY A 461 3.32 -27.65 -7.33
N ILE A 462 4.33 -26.78 -7.18
CA ILE A 462 4.35 -25.41 -7.69
C ILE A 462 5.54 -25.24 -8.63
N ASP A 463 5.29 -24.72 -9.84
CA ASP A 463 6.32 -24.29 -10.79
C ASP A 463 6.76 -22.86 -10.44
N ILE A 464 8.08 -22.71 -10.20
CA ILE A 464 8.72 -21.44 -9.84
C ILE A 464 8.59 -20.38 -10.94
N LYS A 465 8.36 -20.76 -12.20
CA LYS A 465 8.22 -19.81 -13.31
C LYS A 465 6.98 -18.92 -13.19
N HIS A 466 5.96 -19.39 -12.47
CA HIS A 466 4.75 -18.62 -12.21
C HIS A 466 4.89 -17.63 -11.03
N THR A 467 6.06 -17.57 -10.39
CA THR A 467 6.30 -16.73 -9.22
C THR A 467 7.63 -16.01 -9.39
N PRO A 468 7.64 -14.71 -9.70
CA PRO A 468 8.90 -14.03 -10.05
C PRO A 468 9.78 -13.70 -8.83
N THR A 469 9.30 -13.89 -7.62
CA THR A 469 10.03 -13.58 -6.37
C THR A 469 9.78 -14.64 -5.30
N LEU A 470 10.73 -14.78 -4.37
CA LEU A 470 10.63 -15.72 -3.26
C LEU A 470 9.41 -15.45 -2.35
N PRO A 471 9.04 -14.19 -2.01
CA PRO A 471 7.78 -13.92 -1.30
C PRO A 471 6.53 -14.33 -2.11
N ALA A 472 6.53 -14.11 -3.43
CA ALA A 472 5.42 -14.55 -4.28
C ALA A 472 5.30 -16.08 -4.31
N LEU A 473 6.45 -16.78 -4.32
CA LEU A 473 6.51 -18.24 -4.22
C LEU A 473 5.96 -18.74 -2.89
N GLY A 474 6.46 -18.21 -1.76
CA GLY A 474 5.97 -18.58 -0.42
C GLY A 474 4.46 -18.34 -0.27
N PHE A 475 3.97 -17.22 -0.80
CA PHE A 475 2.54 -16.92 -0.78
C PHE A 475 1.72 -17.85 -1.69
N LYS A 476 2.23 -18.23 -2.88
CA LYS A 476 1.55 -19.20 -3.76
C LYS A 476 1.49 -20.59 -3.11
N ILE A 477 2.59 -21.03 -2.50
CA ILE A 477 2.64 -22.30 -1.74
C ILE A 477 1.60 -22.28 -0.62
N TYR A 478 1.53 -21.22 0.18
CA TYR A 478 0.51 -21.07 1.22
C TYR A 478 -0.91 -21.18 0.64
N LYS A 479 -1.23 -20.40 -0.39
CA LYS A 479 -2.57 -20.39 -1.01
C LYS A 479 -2.97 -21.73 -1.63
N ALA A 480 -2.00 -22.51 -2.12
CA ALA A 480 -2.28 -23.77 -2.80
C ALA A 480 -2.35 -24.97 -1.85
N ARG A 481 -1.52 -24.99 -0.81
CA ARG A 481 -1.34 -26.18 0.06
C ARG A 481 -1.89 -25.99 1.47
N TYR A 482 -1.83 -24.78 2.02
CA TYR A 482 -2.02 -24.56 3.45
C TYR A 482 -3.23 -23.66 3.78
N MET A 483 -3.75 -22.92 2.80
CA MET A 483 -4.92 -22.08 2.97
C MET A 483 -6.19 -22.94 3.07
N LYS A 484 -6.73 -23.04 4.30
CA LYS A 484 -7.93 -23.84 4.59
C LYS A 484 -9.20 -23.21 4.03
N GLU A 485 -9.33 -21.89 4.15
CA GLU A 485 -10.51 -21.12 3.75
C GLU A 485 -10.11 -19.84 3.03
N GLU A 486 -10.98 -19.35 2.16
CA GLU A 486 -10.83 -18.05 1.48
C GLU A 486 -11.35 -16.91 2.37
N ASN A 487 -10.70 -16.71 3.51
CA ASN A 487 -11.15 -15.76 4.53
C ASN A 487 -10.14 -14.63 4.84
N ILE A 488 -9.04 -14.52 4.10
CA ILE A 488 -8.09 -13.41 4.24
C ILE A 488 -8.59 -12.22 3.40
N PRO A 489 -8.98 -11.09 4.02
CA PRO A 489 -9.61 -9.99 3.31
C PRO A 489 -8.59 -9.18 2.50
N ILE A 490 -9.00 -8.74 1.31
CA ILE A 490 -8.30 -7.72 0.53
C ILE A 490 -8.77 -6.36 1.05
N ILE A 491 -7.91 -5.67 1.79
CA ILE A 491 -8.22 -4.40 2.46
C ILE A 491 -7.66 -3.24 1.63
N THR A 492 -8.49 -2.23 1.38
CA THR A 492 -8.13 -1.02 0.63
C THR A 492 -8.70 0.23 1.32
N GLY A 493 -8.25 1.41 0.88
CA GLY A 493 -8.78 2.70 1.37
C GLY A 493 -8.41 2.99 2.83
N ILE A 494 -9.31 3.67 3.55
CA ILE A 494 -9.11 4.07 4.96
C ILE A 494 -8.69 2.89 5.85
N PRO A 495 -9.44 1.76 5.90
CA PRO A 495 -9.07 0.65 6.77
C PRO A 495 -7.64 0.11 6.54
N TYR A 496 -7.18 0.10 5.29
CA TYR A 496 -5.80 -0.31 4.99
C TYR A 496 -4.78 0.67 5.54
N ARG A 497 -5.03 1.98 5.40
CA ARG A 497 -4.12 3.02 5.92
C ARG A 497 -4.01 2.94 7.44
N ASP A 498 -5.14 2.83 8.13
CA ASP A 498 -5.19 2.77 9.59
C ASP A 498 -4.44 1.53 10.11
N ILE A 499 -4.68 0.36 9.50
CA ILE A 499 -3.95 -0.87 9.84
C ILE A 499 -2.46 -0.74 9.52
N LYS A 500 -2.10 -0.15 8.37
CA LYS A 500 -0.69 0.00 7.96
C LYS A 500 0.11 0.87 8.93
N GLN A 501 -0.49 1.90 9.52
CA GLN A 501 0.18 2.75 10.51
C GLN A 501 0.57 1.98 11.78
N SER A 502 -0.21 0.97 12.15
CA SER A 502 0.09 0.09 13.29
C SER A 502 1.14 -0.99 12.99
N TYR A 503 1.51 -1.16 11.71
CA TYR A 503 2.45 -2.20 11.30
C TYR A 503 3.89 -1.74 11.50
N THR A 504 4.54 -2.28 12.53
CA THR A 504 5.93 -1.99 12.89
C THR A 504 6.85 -3.19 12.61
N GLY A 505 8.16 -2.92 12.51
CA GLY A 505 9.18 -3.94 12.32
C GLY A 505 9.60 -4.63 13.62
N GLY A 506 10.72 -5.37 13.56
CA GLY A 506 11.36 -5.93 14.74
C GLY A 506 11.84 -4.84 15.71
N SER A 507 11.79 -5.13 17.01
CA SER A 507 12.36 -4.27 18.04
C SER A 507 13.88 -4.43 18.06
N THR A 508 14.59 -3.31 18.07
CA THR A 508 16.05 -3.25 18.18
C THR A 508 16.42 -2.20 19.21
N ASP A 509 17.16 -2.60 20.24
CA ASP A 509 17.67 -1.70 21.27
C ASP A 509 19.03 -1.12 20.87
N MET A 510 19.30 0.11 21.33
CA MET A 510 20.60 0.76 21.15
C MET A 510 21.43 0.62 22.43
N TYR A 511 22.57 -0.04 22.31
CA TYR A 511 23.53 -0.21 23.41
C TYR A 511 24.74 0.70 23.21
N ILE A 512 25.43 1.00 24.32
CA ILE A 512 26.78 1.55 24.27
C ILE A 512 27.68 0.47 23.63
N PRO A 513 28.57 0.80 22.67
CA PRO A 513 29.37 -0.19 21.93
C PRO A 513 30.55 -0.75 22.76
N TYR A 514 30.25 -1.26 23.96
CA TYR A 514 31.17 -1.91 24.88
C TYR A 514 30.43 -3.02 25.64
N GLY A 515 31.10 -4.16 25.83
CA GLY A 515 30.61 -5.21 26.71
C GLY A 515 31.67 -6.29 26.97
N GLU A 516 31.54 -6.95 28.12
CA GLU A 516 32.42 -8.03 28.58
C GLU A 516 31.58 -9.26 28.90
N ASN A 517 32.11 -10.47 28.62
CA ASN A 517 31.43 -11.75 28.88
C ASN A 517 29.99 -11.83 28.30
N ILE A 518 29.81 -11.49 27.03
CA ILE A 518 28.49 -11.41 26.38
C ILE A 518 28.00 -12.79 25.94
N TRP A 519 26.73 -13.10 26.25
CA TRP A 519 26.00 -14.22 25.67
C TRP A 519 24.98 -13.72 24.64
N CYS A 520 24.95 -14.36 23.46
CA CYS A 520 24.00 -14.07 22.40
C CYS A 520 22.98 -15.21 22.31
N TYR A 521 21.69 -14.88 22.42
CA TYR A 521 20.59 -15.81 22.28
C TYR A 521 19.75 -15.40 21.08
N ASP A 522 19.43 -16.37 20.22
CA ASP A 522 18.59 -16.17 19.04
C ASP A 522 17.37 -17.09 19.13
N VAL A 523 16.20 -16.54 18.80
CA VAL A 523 14.96 -17.30 18.79
C VAL A 523 14.83 -18.03 17.46
N ASN A 524 14.88 -19.36 17.50
CA ASN A 524 14.68 -20.21 16.33
C ASN A 524 13.35 -19.89 15.61
N SER A 525 13.46 -19.24 14.45
CA SER A 525 12.32 -18.88 13.60
C SER A 525 11.22 -18.11 14.35
N LEU A 526 11.58 -16.96 14.96
CA LEU A 526 10.67 -16.12 15.75
C LEU A 526 9.29 -15.91 15.11
N TYR A 527 9.22 -15.38 13.88
CA TYR A 527 7.95 -15.10 13.21
C TYR A 527 7.14 -16.36 12.89
N PRO A 528 7.69 -17.43 12.29
CA PRO A 528 6.96 -18.69 12.12
C PRO A 528 6.45 -19.29 13.44
N THR A 529 7.23 -19.21 14.52
CA THR A 529 6.80 -19.68 15.85
C THR A 529 5.62 -18.87 16.36
N ALA A 530 5.66 -17.53 16.25
CA ALA A 530 4.54 -16.67 16.59
C ALA A 530 3.30 -16.97 15.74
N MET A 531 3.47 -17.12 14.41
CA MET A 531 2.39 -17.47 13.47
C MET A 531 1.70 -18.79 13.82
N LYS A 532 2.45 -19.74 14.38
CA LYS A 532 1.93 -21.04 14.81
C LYS A 532 1.20 -20.97 16.16
N GLN A 533 1.67 -20.14 17.09
CA GLN A 533 1.20 -20.12 18.47
C GLN A 533 0.04 -19.17 18.72
N PHE A 534 0.00 -18.02 18.04
CA PHE A 534 -0.96 -16.95 18.32
C PHE A 534 -2.12 -16.91 17.32
N LYS A 535 -3.21 -16.24 17.72
CA LYS A 535 -4.36 -16.00 16.86
C LYS A 535 -4.15 -14.74 16.02
N TYR A 536 -4.56 -14.81 14.76
CA TYR A 536 -4.45 -13.71 13.79
C TYR A 536 -5.83 -13.34 13.22
N PRO A 537 -6.05 -12.06 12.87
CA PRO A 537 -7.35 -11.60 12.38
C PRO A 537 -7.59 -12.06 10.94
N VAL A 538 -8.77 -12.64 10.70
CA VAL A 538 -9.29 -13.02 9.37
C VAL A 538 -10.79 -12.71 9.29
N GLY A 539 -11.35 -12.77 8.09
CA GLY A 539 -12.78 -12.61 7.85
C GLY A 539 -13.19 -11.16 7.60
N LYS A 540 -14.48 -10.89 7.80
CA LYS A 540 -15.03 -9.54 7.70
C LYS A 540 -14.52 -8.67 8.85
N PHE A 541 -14.37 -7.39 8.57
CA PHE A 541 -13.93 -6.41 9.55
C PHE A 541 -14.92 -5.25 9.68
N ILE A 542 -14.85 -4.57 10.82
CA ILE A 542 -15.78 -3.51 11.21
C ILE A 542 -14.94 -2.34 11.69
N SER A 543 -15.25 -1.13 11.22
CA SER A 543 -14.66 0.08 11.79
C SER A 543 -15.57 0.63 12.88
N PHE A 544 -14.97 1.15 13.93
CA PHE A 544 -15.65 1.76 15.06
C PHE A 544 -15.34 3.25 15.09
N THR A 545 -16.34 4.08 15.39
CA THR A 545 -16.19 5.52 15.56
C THR A 545 -16.97 5.97 16.78
N ASN A 546 -16.50 7.04 17.42
CA ASN A 546 -17.04 7.61 18.66
C ASN A 546 -16.77 6.78 19.93
N LEU A 547 -15.56 6.19 20.06
CA LEU A 547 -15.17 5.33 21.18
C LEU A 547 -14.88 6.07 22.51
N LYS A 548 -14.88 7.40 22.54
CA LYS A 548 -14.32 8.22 23.65
C LYS A 548 -14.87 7.92 25.05
N ASN A 549 -16.05 7.33 25.15
CA ASN A 549 -16.72 7.05 26.42
C ASN A 549 -17.01 5.56 26.62
N LEU A 550 -16.33 4.67 25.89
CA LEU A 550 -16.51 3.22 26.01
C LEU A 550 -15.17 2.55 26.32
N THR A 551 -15.14 1.80 27.42
CA THR A 551 -14.10 0.82 27.71
C THR A 551 -14.19 -0.34 26.72
N LEU A 552 -13.08 -1.09 26.56
CA LEU A 552 -13.08 -2.31 25.73
C LEU A 552 -14.15 -3.30 26.18
N MET A 553 -14.32 -3.48 27.49
CA MET A 553 -15.31 -4.39 28.06
C MET A 553 -16.74 -3.97 27.74
N GLU A 554 -17.07 -2.67 27.85
CA GLU A 554 -18.38 -2.13 27.45
C GLU A 554 -18.64 -2.33 25.96
N LEU A 555 -17.61 -2.12 25.13
CA LEU A 555 -17.70 -2.32 23.69
C LEU A 555 -17.94 -3.80 23.33
N GLU A 556 -17.19 -4.72 23.94
CA GLU A 556 -17.37 -6.16 23.72
C GLU A 556 -18.75 -6.65 24.19
N ASN A 557 -19.24 -6.16 25.32
CA ASN A 557 -20.57 -6.47 25.85
C ASN A 557 -21.66 -5.96 24.89
N LEU A 558 -21.57 -4.70 24.47
CA LEU A 558 -22.53 -4.06 23.57
C LEU A 558 -22.57 -4.73 22.18
N LEU A 559 -21.46 -5.30 21.73
CA LEU A 559 -21.38 -6.05 20.47
C LEU A 559 -21.61 -7.55 20.63
N CYS A 560 -21.66 -8.05 21.87
CA CYS A 560 -21.69 -9.47 22.22
C CYS A 560 -20.58 -10.29 21.54
N ARG A 561 -19.36 -9.75 21.45
CA ARG A 561 -18.19 -10.44 20.85
C ARG A 561 -16.88 -9.90 21.37
N LYS A 562 -15.88 -10.78 21.42
CA LYS A 562 -14.48 -10.37 21.65
C LYS A 562 -13.94 -9.63 20.44
N LEU A 563 -13.17 -8.58 20.69
CA LEU A 563 -12.57 -7.76 19.66
C LEU A 563 -11.09 -8.07 19.52
N PHE A 564 -10.64 -8.14 18.28
CA PHE A 564 -9.24 -8.16 17.91
C PHE A 564 -9.08 -7.08 16.84
N GLY A 565 -8.20 -6.11 17.08
CA GLY A 565 -8.08 -4.98 16.17
C GLY A 565 -7.05 -3.95 16.60
N PHE A 566 -7.09 -2.82 15.93
CA PHE A 566 -6.16 -1.71 16.09
C PHE A 566 -6.94 -0.50 16.59
N ILE A 567 -6.30 0.29 17.46
CA ILE A 567 -6.87 1.52 18.01
C ILE A 567 -5.97 2.67 17.55
N GLU A 568 -6.57 3.63 16.86
CA GLU A 568 -5.95 4.93 16.64
C GLU A 568 -6.28 5.81 17.85
N CYS A 569 -5.25 6.25 18.56
CA CYS A 569 -5.36 7.03 19.80
C CYS A 569 -4.96 8.49 19.60
#